data_AF-A0A5K1AJ91-F1
#
_entry.id   AF-A0A5K1AJ91-F1
#
_cell.length_a   1.000
_cell.length_b   1.000
_cell.length_c   1.000
_cell.angle_alpha   90.00
_cell.angle_beta   90.00
_cell.angle_gamma   90.00
#
_symmetry.space_group_name_H-M   'P 1'
#
loop_
_entity.id
_entity.type
_entity.pdbx_description
1 polymer ?
#
loop_
_entity_poly.entity_id
_entity_poly.type
_entity_poly.pdbx_seq_one_letter_code
_entity_poly.pdbx_strand_id
1 'polypeptide(L)' 'YIGGIFDIESLVEKLLHQLASKQTIVVNVYDTTNASHSISMYGPTVLDNRQRHVSPLNFGDPFRKHEMQC' A
#
# COMPACT_ATOMS: atom_id res chain seq x y z
N TYR A 1 22.11 -14.21 -8.65
CA TYR A 1 20.86 -13.47 -8.47
C TYR A 1 21.19 -12.03 -8.17
N ILE A 2 20.65 -11.08 -8.94
CA ILE A 2 20.71 -9.66 -8.61
C ILE A 2 19.36 -9.36 -7.95
N GLY A 3 19.38 -9.05 -6.66
CA GLY A 3 18.20 -8.65 -5.90
C GLY A 3 18.22 -7.15 -5.66
N GLY A 4 17.04 -6.52 -5.75
CA GLY A 4 16.81 -5.16 -5.28
C GLY A 4 15.97 -5.21 -4.01
N ILE A 5 16.32 -4.39 -3.03
CA ILE A 5 15.50 -4.20 -1.83
C ILE A 5 14.60 -2.99 -2.10
N PHE A 6 13.29 -3.21 -2.03
CA PHE A 6 12.31 -2.13 -2.09
C PHE A 6 11.88 -1.78 -0.67
N ASP A 7 12.35 -0.64 -0.19
CA ASP A 7 11.82 -0.03 1.02
C ASP A 7 10.52 0.70 0.69
N ILE A 8 9.42 -0.03 0.81
CA ILE A 8 8.07 0.46 0.49
C ILE A 8 7.66 1.60 1.43
N GLU A 9 8.07 1.59 2.70
CA GLU A 9 7.74 2.65 3.65
C GLU A 9 8.28 4.01 3.18
N SER A 10 9.58 4.08 2.94
CA SER A 10 10.25 5.32 2.51
C SER A 10 9.74 5.83 1.16
N LEU A 11 9.46 4.92 0.21
CA LEU A 11 9.03 5.29 -1.13
C LEU A 11 7.61 5.85 -1.13
N VAL A 12 6.68 5.18 -0.45
CA VAL A 12 5.28 5.62 -0.38
C VAL A 12 5.18 6.91 0.42
N GLU A 13 5.91 7.04 1.53
CA GLU A 13 5.91 8.28 2.33
C GLU A 13 6.38 9.49 1.51
N LYS A 14 7.48 9.36 0.77
CA LYS A 14 7.98 10.44 -0.10
C LYS A 14 6.97 10.82 -1.18
N LEU A 15 6.32 9.82 -1.78
CA LEU A 15 5.37 10.04 -2.87
C LEU A 15 4.09 10.70 -2.35
N LEU A 16 3.58 10.25 -1.21
CA LEU A 16 2.44 10.88 -0.52
C LEU A 16 2.79 12.29 -0.06
N HIS A 17 3.99 12.51 0.48
CA HIS A 17 4.42 13.84 0.91
C HIS A 17 4.46 14.85 -0.25
N GLN A 18 4.88 14.42 -1.45
CA GLN A 18 4.85 15.26 -2.65
C GLN A 18 3.43 15.57 -3.15
N LEU A 19 2.48 14.64 -2.97
CA LEU A 19 1.08 14.81 -3.38
C LEU A 19 0.24 15.59 -2.36
N ALA A 20 0.52 15.42 -1.06
CA ALA A 20 -0.32 15.85 0.05
C ALA A 20 -0.12 17.34 0.43
N SER A 21 0.05 18.23 -0.55
CA SER A 21 0.04 19.68 -0.31
C SER A 21 -1.31 20.21 0.22
N LYS A 22 -2.36 19.39 0.37
CA LYS A 22 -3.70 19.90 0.77
C LYS A 22 -4.59 19.04 1.69
N GLN A 23 -4.45 17.72 1.80
CA GLN A 23 -5.33 16.88 2.66
C GLN A 23 -4.58 15.66 3.23
N THR A 24 -4.85 15.33 4.50
CA THR A 24 -4.34 14.15 5.20
C THR A 24 -5.18 12.93 4.83
N ILE A 25 -4.73 12.16 3.83
CA ILE A 25 -5.33 10.89 3.46
C ILE A 25 -4.53 9.79 4.16
N VAL A 26 -5.20 8.87 4.84
CA VAL A 26 -4.56 7.67 5.38
C VAL A 26 -4.46 6.67 4.24
N VAL A 27 -3.28 6.12 4.00
CA VAL A 27 -3.08 5.16 2.91
C VAL A 27 -2.48 3.90 3.49
N ASN A 28 -3.13 2.77 3.21
CA ASN A 28 -2.66 1.45 3.57
C ASN A 28 -2.41 0.64 2.29
N VAL A 29 -1.32 -0.11 2.24
CA VAL A 29 -1.02 -1.03 1.13
C VAL A 29 -1.01 -2.45 1.67
N TYR A 30 -1.76 -3.32 1.02
CA TYR A 30 -1.87 -4.73 1.37
C TYR A 30 -1.41 -5.62 0.23
N ASP A 31 -0.69 -6.68 0.57
CA ASP A 31 -0.53 -7.85 -0.29
C ASP A 31 -1.73 -8.77 -0.05
N THR A 32 -2.56 -8.93 -1.09
CA THR A 32 -3.78 -9.76 -1.11
C THR A 32 -3.58 -11.04 -1.90
N THR A 33 -2.33 -11.44 -2.13
CA THR A 33 -1.99 -12.72 -2.79
C THR A 33 -2.64 -13.90 -2.07
N ASN A 34 -2.70 -13.85 -0.74
CA ASN A 34 -3.54 -14.73 0.06
C ASN A 34 -4.79 -13.95 0.52
N ALA A 35 -5.92 -14.19 -0.15
CA ALA A 35 -7.18 -13.50 0.14
C ALA A 35 -7.65 -13.66 1.60
N SER A 36 -7.29 -14.76 2.27
CA SER A 36 -7.64 -14.99 3.68
C SER A 36 -6.67 -14.33 4.66
N HIS A 37 -5.45 -14.03 4.22
CA HIS A 37 -4.38 -13.48 5.04
C HIS A 37 -3.67 -12.35 4.30
N SER A 38 -4.35 -11.21 4.21
CA SER A 38 -3.75 -10.00 3.65
C SER A 38 -2.60 -9.51 4.54
N ILE A 39 -1.45 -9.22 3.94
CA ILE A 39 -0.27 -8.74 4.66
C ILE A 39 -0.18 -7.23 4.49
N SER A 40 -0.10 -6.48 5.59
CA SER A 40 0.12 -5.02 5.55
C SER A 40 1.56 -4.73 5.14
N MET A 41 1.74 -4.08 3.99
CA MET A 41 3.05 -3.64 3.49
C MET A 41 3.36 -2.19 3.85
N TYR A 42 2.33 -1.36 3.96
CA TYR A 42 2.45 0.05 4.32
C TYR A 42 1.20 0.52 5.06
N GLY A 43 1.39 1.52 5.92
CA GLY A 43 0.31 2.26 6.57
C GLY A 43 0.02 1.78 7.99
N PRO A 44 -0.68 2.60 8.78
CA PRO A 44 -1.01 2.29 10.16
C PRO A 44 -1.96 1.09 10.25
N THR A 45 -1.79 0.23 11.26
CA THR A 45 -2.68 -0.90 11.60
C THR A 45 -4.05 -0.45 12.12
N VAL A 46 -4.49 0.77 11.77
CA VAL A 46 -5.74 1.36 12.24
C VAL A 46 -6.82 0.98 11.26
N LEU A 47 -7.73 0.14 11.74
CA LEU A 47 -8.92 -0.30 11.03
C LEU A 47 -9.97 0.84 11.08
N ASP A 48 -9.77 1.96 10.38
CA ASP A 48 -10.84 2.95 10.29
C ASP A 48 -11.94 2.40 9.40
N ASN A 49 -13.00 1.85 10.00
CA ASN A 49 -14.07 1.12 9.31
C ASN A 49 -15.03 2.05 8.54
N ARG A 50 -14.68 3.33 8.41
CA ARG A 50 -15.53 4.36 7.85
C ARG A 50 -15.11 4.65 6.40
N GLN A 51 -15.72 3.93 5.47
CA GLN A 51 -15.67 4.17 4.02
C GLN A 51 -14.25 4.24 3.43
N ARG A 52 -13.70 3.09 3.03
CA ARG A 52 -12.40 3.00 2.35
C ARG A 52 -12.57 2.89 0.84
N HIS A 53 -11.73 3.58 0.09
CA HIS A 53 -11.59 3.40 -1.34
C HIS A 53 -10.48 2.38 -1.63
N VAL A 54 -10.83 1.29 -2.35
CA VAL A 54 -9.86 0.27 -2.76
C VAL A 54 -9.40 0.56 -4.18
N SER A 55 -8.10 0.76 -4.36
CA SER A 55 -7.45 0.93 -5.65
C SER A 55 -6.51 -0.25 -5.94
N PRO A 56 -6.61 -0.89 -7.12
CA PRO A 56 -5.71 -1.98 -7.47
C PRO A 56 -4.28 -1.47 -7.67
N LEU A 57 -3.28 -2.19 -7.14
CA LEU A 57 -1.86 -1.92 -7.32
C LEU A 57 -1.18 -3.09 -8.03
N ASN A 58 -0.31 -2.76 -9.00
CA ASN A 58 0.47 -3.76 -9.73
C ASN A 58 1.96 -3.39 -9.69
N PHE A 59 2.76 -4.23 -9.03
CA PHE A 59 4.22 -4.08 -8.95
C PHE A 59 4.99 -4.88 -10.01
N GLY A 60 4.30 -5.49 -10.97
CA GLY A 60 4.90 -6.20 -12.10
C GLY A 60 5.16 -7.69 -11.87
N ASP A 61 4.85 -8.23 -10.69
CA ASP A 61 4.86 -9.67 -10.43
C ASP A 61 3.46 -10.27 -10.65
N PRO A 62 3.25 -11.15 -11.66
CA PRO A 62 1.95 -11.76 -11.93
C PRO A 62 1.48 -12.72 -10.83
N PHE A 63 2.38 -13.20 -9.97
CA PHE A 63 2.06 -14.08 -8.86
C PHE A 63 1.64 -13.34 -7.59
N ARG A 64 1.88 -12.02 -7.53
CA ARG A 64 1.57 -11.20 -6.35
C ARG A 64 0.48 -10.18 -6.65
N LYS A 65 -0.48 -10.07 -5.73
CA LYS A 65 -1.58 -9.11 -5.83
C LYS A 65 -1.48 -8.09 -4.72
N HIS A 66 -1.68 -6.82 -5.08
CA HIS A 66 -1.57 -5.71 -4.15
C HIS A 66 -2.76 -4.78 -4.30
N GLU A 67 -3.17 -4.19 -3.19
CA GLU A 67 -4.27 -3.24 -3.12
C GLU A 67 -3.88 -2.08 -2.22
N MET A 68 -4.28 -0.88 -2.63
CA MET A 68 -4.21 0.33 -1.82
C MET A 68 -5.59 0.62 -1.25
N GLN A 69 -5.66 0.90 0.04
CA GLN A 69 -6.87 1.34 0.73
C GLN A 69 -6.63 2.75 1.27
N CYS A 70 -7.53 3.68 0.91
CA CYS A 70 -7.54 5.07 1.36
C CYS A 70 -8.82 5.40 2.12
#